data_AF-A0A914R7T9-F1
#
_entry.id   AF-A0A914R7T9-F1
#
_cell.length_a   1.000
_cell.length_b   1.000
_cell.length_c   1.000
_cell.angle_alpha   90.00
_cell.angle_beta   90.00
_cell.angle_gamma   90.00
#
_symmetry.space_group_name_H-M   'P 1'
#
loop_
_entity.id
_entity.type
_entity.pdbx_description
1 polymer ?
#
loop_
_entity_poly.entity_id
_entity_poly.type
_entity_poly.pdbx_seq_one_letter_code
_entity_poly.pdbx_strand_id
1 'polypeptide(L)'
;MAHDVSEEVPSLTVDPEKGYAAEMCTLVVYIVTLGELSSAEIKLPLILMCRATGTQRNVQYKLTFESSETALEVGDLMPEFEAEKSTSIAFQPVLSDSVVSIFVSPKSKRYRIQSDSLDELYVFAEELISRVKSKQPEVSLSCHVPLDHILQRLHIYLEVCHIVIFSAELRLCDFPVKLFPYVIHQSPRNEASNECNADILWRRADRGEKSW
;
A
#
# COMPACT_ATOMS: atom_id res chain seq x y z
N MET A 1 23.39 37.11 -32.34
CA MET A 1 22.02 36.99 -31.81
C MET A 1 21.86 35.57 -31.31
N ALA A 2 22.17 35.34 -30.04
CA ALA A 2 21.96 34.06 -29.38
C ALA A 2 20.74 34.24 -28.48
N HIS A 3 19.68 33.47 -28.72
CA HIS A 3 18.52 33.40 -27.86
C HIS A 3 18.78 32.35 -26.79
N ASP A 4 18.89 32.82 -25.56
CA ASP A 4 18.90 32.02 -24.34
C ASP A 4 17.44 31.68 -24.00
N VAL A 5 17.09 30.40 -24.04
CA VAL A 5 15.78 29.89 -23.62
C VAL A 5 16.02 29.18 -22.30
N SER A 6 15.82 29.90 -21.21
CA SER A 6 15.76 29.32 -19.87
C SER A 6 14.44 28.55 -19.76
N GLU A 7 14.52 27.22 -19.74
CA GLU A 7 13.41 26.35 -19.34
C GLU A 7 13.13 26.59 -17.85
N GLU A 8 11.96 27.19 -17.55
CA GLU A 8 11.42 27.22 -16.20
C GLU A 8 11.01 25.80 -15.79
N VAL A 9 11.71 25.22 -14.82
CA VAL A 9 11.30 24.02 -14.12
C VAL A 9 10.10 24.40 -13.23
N PRO A 10 8.90 23.83 -13.40
CA PRO A 10 7.77 24.19 -12.57
C PRO A 10 8.00 23.68 -11.14
N SER A 11 8.14 24.61 -10.20
CA SER A 11 8.18 24.33 -8.77
C SER A 11 6.80 23.86 -8.31
N LEU A 12 6.67 22.58 -7.94
CA LEU A 12 5.48 22.07 -7.28
C LEU A 12 5.38 22.62 -5.85
N THR A 13 4.58 23.67 -5.66
CA THR A 13 4.06 24.06 -4.36
C THR A 13 2.83 23.21 -4.06
N VAL A 14 2.98 22.26 -3.13
CA VAL A 14 1.86 21.48 -2.59
C VAL A 14 1.16 22.33 -1.55
N ASP A 15 -0.01 22.89 -1.90
CA ASP A 15 -0.85 23.65 -0.97
C ASP A 15 -1.50 22.69 0.06
N PRO A 16 -1.23 22.84 1.37
CA PRO A 16 -1.74 21.93 2.39
C PRO A 16 -3.23 22.13 2.74
N GLU A 17 -3.89 23.18 2.23
CA GLU A 17 -5.30 23.49 2.58
C GLU A 17 -6.36 22.85 1.68
N LYS A 18 -5.96 22.24 0.55
CA LYS A 18 -6.89 21.47 -0.28
C LYS A 18 -6.78 20.00 0.14
N GLY A 19 -7.70 19.58 1.01
CA GLY A 19 -7.81 18.18 1.46
C GLY A 19 -8.10 17.21 0.33
N TYR A 20 -7.04 16.79 -0.37
CA TYR A 20 -7.03 15.66 -1.29
C TYR A 20 -5.92 14.71 -0.83
N ALA A 21 -6.08 14.12 0.35
CA ALA A 21 -5.20 13.05 0.80
C ALA A 21 -5.61 11.75 0.10
N ALA A 22 -5.12 11.61 -1.12
CA ALA A 22 -4.97 10.35 -1.83
C ALA A 22 -3.81 9.58 -1.21
N GLU A 23 -4.04 8.41 -0.62
CA GLU A 23 -3.09 7.74 0.27
C GLU A 23 -2.79 6.33 -0.26
N MET A 24 -1.85 6.21 -1.19
CA MET A 24 -1.53 4.91 -1.80
C MET A 24 -0.44 4.15 -1.03
N CYS A 25 0.53 4.87 -0.46
CA CYS A 25 1.70 4.29 0.21
C CYS A 25 2.13 5.15 1.41
N THR A 26 2.54 4.49 2.50
CA THR A 26 3.16 5.13 3.66
C THR A 26 4.65 4.82 3.70
N LEU A 27 5.49 5.83 3.59
CA LEU A 27 6.91 5.75 3.84
C LEU A 27 7.15 5.97 5.33
N VAL A 28 7.66 4.95 6.03
CA VAL A 28 8.09 5.07 7.42
C VAL A 28 9.60 5.23 7.46
N VAL A 29 10.06 6.38 7.94
CA VAL A 29 11.48 6.69 8.12
C VAL A 29 11.82 6.49 9.58
N TYR A 30 12.79 5.62 9.86
CA TYR A 30 13.33 5.41 11.19
C TYR A 30 14.69 6.10 11.31
N ILE A 31 14.87 6.90 12.35
CA ILE A 31 16.12 7.59 12.67
C ILE A 31 16.58 7.10 14.04
N VAL A 32 17.83 6.65 14.12
CA VAL A 32 18.46 6.29 15.39
C VAL A 32 19.56 7.29 15.71
N THR A 33 19.41 8.02 16.82
CA THR A 33 20.39 9.00 17.30
C THR A 33 20.68 8.78 18.77
N LEU A 34 21.95 8.55 19.12
CA LEU A 34 22.42 8.37 20.50
C LEU A 34 21.64 7.31 21.32
N GLY A 35 21.10 6.28 20.65
CA GLY A 35 20.33 5.21 21.29
C GLY A 35 18.83 5.46 21.36
N GLU A 36 18.34 6.62 20.91
CA GLU A 36 16.91 6.90 20.74
C GLU A 36 16.46 6.54 19.33
N LEU A 37 15.33 5.84 19.22
CA LEU A 37 14.65 5.51 17.97
C LEU A 37 13.50 6.49 17.76
N SER A 38 13.55 7.27 16.67
CA SER A 38 12.45 8.12 16.20
C SER A 38 11.90 7.57 14.88
N SER A 39 10.60 7.72 14.64
CA SER A 39 9.99 7.36 13.36
C SER A 39 9.08 8.47 12.84
N ALA A 40 9.08 8.67 11.52
CA ALA A 40 8.16 9.57 10.83
C ALA A 40 7.45 8.83 9.70
N GLU A 41 6.16 9.09 9.54
CA GLU A 41 5.35 8.52 8.45
C GLU A 41 5.03 9.61 7.43
N ILE A 42 5.30 9.33 6.17
CA ILE A 42 5.01 10.21 5.04
C ILE A 42 4.06 9.47 4.11
N LYS A 43 2.88 10.02 3.87
CA LYS A 43 1.93 9.47 2.92
C LYS A 43 2.22 10.02 1.53
N LEU A 44 2.37 9.14 0.55
CA LEU A 44 2.65 9.51 -0.83
C LEU A 44 1.34 9.69 -1.62
N PRO A 45 1.14 10.88 -2.22
CA PRO A 45 0.04 11.13 -3.14
C PRO A 45 0.05 10.17 -4.34
N LEU A 46 -1.14 9.78 -4.79
CA LEU A 46 -1.31 8.87 -5.93
C LEU A 46 -0.60 9.37 -7.20
N ILE A 47 -0.61 10.69 -7.45
CA ILE A 47 0.04 11.33 -8.61
C ILE A 47 1.56 11.11 -8.68
N LEU A 48 2.22 10.85 -7.55
CA LEU A 48 3.66 10.54 -7.53
C LEU A 48 3.95 9.07 -7.81
N MET A 49 2.94 8.21 -7.67
CA MET A 49 3.10 6.76 -7.72
C MET A 49 2.61 6.12 -9.01
N CYS A 50 1.79 6.82 -9.80
CA CYS A 50 1.29 6.32 -11.07
C CYS A 50 1.12 7.44 -12.09
N ARG A 51 1.08 7.03 -13.37
CA ARG A 51 0.68 7.89 -14.49
C ARG A 51 -0.70 7.48 -14.99
N ALA A 52 -1.51 8.46 -15.38
CA ALA A 52 -2.74 8.17 -16.11
C ALA A 52 -2.41 7.54 -17.47
N THR A 53 -3.20 6.55 -17.89
CA THR A 53 -3.01 5.82 -19.15
C THR A 53 -4.35 5.36 -19.73
N GLY A 54 -4.31 4.72 -20.89
CA GLY A 54 -5.48 4.19 -21.58
C GLY A 54 -6.13 3.01 -20.84
N THR A 55 -7.46 3.01 -20.77
CA THR A 55 -8.22 1.95 -20.09
C THR A 55 -8.12 0.60 -20.79
N GLN A 56 -7.90 -0.47 -20.02
CA GLN A 56 -7.95 -1.84 -20.50
C GLN A 56 -9.27 -2.49 -20.12
N ARG A 57 -9.91 -3.20 -21.07
CA ARG A 57 -11.22 -3.84 -20.85
C ARG A 57 -11.15 -5.34 -20.56
N ASN A 58 -10.11 -5.99 -21.06
CA ASN A 58 -9.97 -7.44 -21.01
C ASN A 58 -8.75 -7.80 -20.18
N VAL A 59 -8.97 -8.01 -18.89
CA VAL A 59 -7.95 -8.27 -17.87
C VAL A 59 -8.40 -9.40 -16.97
N GLN A 60 -7.44 -10.04 -16.30
CA GLN A 60 -7.65 -11.23 -15.49
C GLN A 60 -8.52 -10.97 -14.25
N TYR A 61 -8.20 -9.94 -13.46
CA TYR A 61 -8.84 -9.69 -12.18
C TYR A 61 -9.81 -8.51 -12.27
N LYS A 62 -11.02 -8.72 -11.73
CA LYS A 62 -12.09 -7.71 -11.74
C LYS A 62 -12.76 -7.70 -10.37
N LEU A 63 -12.90 -6.52 -9.80
CA LEU A 63 -13.55 -6.29 -8.52
C LEU A 63 -14.61 -5.22 -8.71
N THR A 64 -15.83 -5.51 -8.26
CA THR A 64 -16.97 -4.60 -8.41
C THR A 64 -17.51 -4.25 -7.03
N PHE A 65 -17.65 -2.96 -6.80
CA PHE A 65 -18.25 -2.38 -5.61
C PHE A 65 -19.63 -1.86 -5.97
N GLU A 66 -20.65 -2.27 -5.21
CA GLU A 66 -21.97 -1.67 -5.26
C GLU A 66 -22.08 -0.62 -4.16
N SER A 67 -22.64 0.53 -4.51
CA SER A 67 -22.83 1.65 -3.61
C SER A 67 -24.30 1.83 -3.25
N SER A 68 -24.59 2.22 -2.01
CA SER A 68 -25.92 2.65 -1.60
C SER A 68 -26.34 3.97 -2.30
N GLU A 69 -25.37 4.81 -2.63
CA GLU A 69 -25.56 6.14 -3.22
C GLU A 69 -25.22 6.18 -4.71
N THR A 70 -25.54 7.29 -5.37
CA THR A 70 -25.12 7.52 -6.76
C THR A 70 -23.59 7.55 -6.84
N ALA A 71 -23.03 6.73 -7.73
CA ALA A 71 -21.58 6.64 -7.88
C ALA A 71 -21.01 7.96 -8.42
N LEU A 72 -19.97 8.46 -7.75
CA LEU A 72 -19.26 9.70 -8.08
C LEU A 72 -18.48 9.54 -9.37
N GLU A 73 -18.49 10.57 -10.22
CA GLU A 73 -17.73 10.55 -11.46
C GLU A 73 -16.22 10.55 -11.19
N VAL A 74 -15.46 10.12 -12.20
CA VAL A 74 -14.00 10.02 -12.08
C VAL A 74 -13.36 11.37 -11.79
N GLY A 75 -13.82 12.44 -12.43
CA GLY A 75 -13.27 13.78 -12.20
C GLY A 75 -13.49 14.28 -10.76
N ASP A 76 -14.57 13.84 -10.12
CA ASP A 76 -14.77 14.11 -8.70
C ASP A 76 -13.83 13.27 -7.85
N LEU A 77 -13.71 11.97 -8.12
CA LEU A 77 -12.89 11.09 -7.31
C LEU A 77 -11.39 11.40 -7.45
N MET A 78 -10.94 11.69 -8.66
CA MET A 78 -9.52 11.78 -9.03
C MET A 78 -9.24 13.08 -9.80
N PRO A 79 -9.47 14.26 -9.17
CA PRO A 79 -9.36 15.55 -9.83
C PRO A 79 -7.95 15.90 -10.27
N GLU A 80 -6.93 15.28 -9.66
CA GLU A 80 -5.53 15.51 -10.00
C GLU A 80 -5.08 14.78 -11.27
N PHE A 81 -5.96 13.98 -11.90
CA PHE A 81 -5.68 13.29 -13.14
C PHE A 81 -6.64 13.73 -14.26
N GLU A 82 -6.10 13.90 -15.45
CA GLU A 82 -6.92 14.10 -16.65
C GLU A 82 -7.53 12.78 -17.09
N ALA A 83 -8.81 12.58 -16.78
CA ALA A 83 -9.56 11.41 -17.20
C ALA A 83 -9.95 11.54 -18.68
N GLU A 84 -9.65 10.51 -19.49
CA GLU A 84 -10.12 10.44 -20.88
C GLU A 84 -11.66 10.49 -20.99
N LYS A 85 -12.35 9.96 -19.97
CA LYS A 85 -13.82 9.90 -19.89
C LYS A 85 -14.25 10.14 -18.46
N SER A 86 -15.38 10.82 -18.27
CA SER A 86 -15.95 11.04 -16.92
C SER A 86 -16.30 9.75 -16.18
N THR A 87 -16.49 8.64 -16.90
CA THR A 87 -16.87 7.33 -16.35
C THR A 87 -15.72 6.33 -16.27
N SER A 88 -14.51 6.67 -16.70
CA SER A 88 -13.39 5.71 -16.65
C SER A 88 -12.02 6.36 -16.68
N ILE A 89 -11.09 5.81 -15.91
CA ILE A 89 -9.67 6.17 -15.89
C ILE A 89 -8.82 4.93 -15.72
N ALA A 90 -7.57 4.98 -16.15
CA ALA A 90 -6.60 3.94 -15.82
C ALA A 90 -5.28 4.53 -15.38
N PHE A 91 -4.56 3.74 -14.61
CA PHE A 91 -3.30 4.08 -13.99
C PHE A 91 -2.26 3.02 -14.28
N GLN A 92 -1.04 3.46 -14.53
CA GLN A 92 0.13 2.60 -14.55
C GLN A 92 1.08 3.05 -13.43
N PRO A 93 1.34 2.21 -12.42
CA PRO A 93 2.32 2.51 -11.38
C PRO A 93 3.72 2.74 -11.98
N VAL A 94 4.52 3.65 -11.39
CA VAL A 94 5.85 4.02 -11.94
C VAL A 94 6.83 2.84 -11.99
N LEU A 95 6.70 1.89 -11.07
CA LEU A 95 7.58 0.72 -10.94
C LEU A 95 6.93 -0.57 -11.49
N SER A 96 5.82 -0.47 -12.22
CA SER A 96 5.11 -1.62 -12.78
C SER A 96 4.66 -1.37 -14.22
N ASP A 97 4.67 -2.43 -15.01
CA ASP A 97 4.10 -2.43 -16.36
C ASP A 97 2.60 -2.75 -16.37
N SER A 98 2.04 -3.14 -15.22
CA SER A 98 0.63 -3.46 -15.08
C SER A 98 -0.24 -2.20 -15.08
N VAL A 99 -1.45 -2.35 -15.60
CA VAL A 99 -2.42 -1.25 -15.74
C VAL A 99 -3.65 -1.55 -14.91
N VAL A 100 -4.00 -0.61 -14.04
CA VAL A 100 -5.22 -0.66 -13.23
C VAL A 100 -6.25 0.26 -13.83
N SER A 101 -7.39 -0.30 -14.28
CA SER A 101 -8.50 0.47 -14.86
C SER A 101 -9.66 0.57 -13.89
N ILE A 102 -10.18 1.77 -13.69
CA ILE A 102 -11.36 2.08 -12.87
C ILE A 102 -12.50 2.53 -13.79
N PHE A 103 -13.67 1.95 -13.59
CA PHE A 103 -14.90 2.30 -14.27
C PHE A 103 -15.96 2.68 -13.25
N VAL A 104 -16.64 3.79 -13.52
CA VAL A 104 -17.75 4.29 -12.72
C VAL A 104 -19.03 4.16 -13.53
N SER A 105 -20.08 3.66 -12.89
CA SER A 105 -21.43 3.67 -13.44
C SER A 105 -22.38 4.35 -12.45
N PRO A 106 -22.59 5.69 -12.59
CA PRO A 106 -23.49 6.45 -11.71
C PRO A 106 -24.91 5.86 -11.68
N LYS A 107 -25.44 5.50 -12.86
CA LYS A 107 -26.80 4.96 -13.02
C LYS A 107 -27.02 3.64 -12.29
N SER A 108 -26.03 2.76 -12.29
CA SER A 108 -26.12 1.47 -11.61
C SER A 108 -25.47 1.47 -10.23
N LYS A 109 -25.06 2.64 -9.72
CA LYS A 109 -24.38 2.79 -8.43
C LYS A 109 -23.20 1.83 -8.23
N ARG A 110 -22.37 1.68 -9.26
CA ARG A 110 -21.27 0.69 -9.26
C ARG A 110 -19.94 1.31 -9.59
N TYR A 111 -18.92 0.88 -8.88
CA TYR A 111 -17.52 1.08 -9.23
C TYR A 111 -16.92 -0.26 -9.59
N ARG A 112 -16.12 -0.31 -10.65
CA ARG A 112 -15.39 -1.52 -11.05
C ARG A 112 -13.93 -1.18 -11.22
N ILE A 113 -13.08 -1.89 -10.50
CA ILE A 113 -11.63 -1.87 -10.67
C ILE A 113 -11.17 -3.18 -11.29
N GLN A 114 -10.20 -3.10 -12.19
CA GLN A 114 -9.70 -4.27 -12.88
C GLN A 114 -8.23 -4.11 -13.30
N SER A 115 -7.47 -5.21 -13.27
CA SER A 115 -6.04 -5.27 -13.58
C SER A 115 -5.64 -6.71 -13.89
N ASP A 116 -4.48 -6.90 -14.50
CA ASP A 116 -3.80 -8.19 -14.61
C ASP A 116 -2.95 -8.53 -13.38
N SER A 117 -2.79 -7.57 -12.45
CA SER A 117 -2.10 -7.76 -11.18
C SER A 117 -3.06 -7.64 -10.00
N LEU A 118 -3.18 -8.70 -9.19
CA LEU A 118 -4.04 -8.70 -8.00
C LEU A 118 -3.50 -7.76 -6.90
N ASP A 119 -2.18 -7.65 -6.75
CA ASP A 119 -1.56 -6.82 -5.70
C ASP A 119 -1.87 -5.34 -5.93
N GLU A 120 -1.73 -4.89 -7.17
CA GLU A 120 -2.04 -3.51 -7.54
C GLU A 120 -3.54 -3.23 -7.48
N LEU A 121 -4.36 -4.21 -7.87
CA LEU A 121 -5.81 -4.08 -7.77
C LEU A 121 -6.24 -3.81 -6.33
N TYR A 122 -5.60 -4.42 -5.33
CA TYR A 122 -5.91 -4.18 -3.92
C TYR A 122 -5.54 -2.75 -3.48
N VAL A 123 -4.36 -2.27 -3.86
CA VAL A 123 -3.88 -0.93 -3.52
C VAL A 123 -4.84 0.16 -4.02
N PHE A 124 -5.27 0.05 -5.28
CA PHE A 124 -6.21 1.01 -5.87
C PHE A 124 -7.66 0.82 -5.37
N ALA A 125 -8.02 -0.37 -4.87
CA ALA A 125 -9.33 -0.59 -4.25
C ALA A 125 -9.47 0.17 -2.93
N GLU A 126 -8.47 0.09 -2.04
CA GLU A 126 -8.45 0.84 -0.78
C GLU A 126 -8.50 2.35 -1.03
N GLU A 127 -7.71 2.82 -2.00
CA GLU A 127 -7.70 4.23 -2.41
C GLU A 127 -9.09 4.70 -2.90
N LEU A 128 -9.73 3.93 -3.78
CA LEU A 128 -11.08 4.23 -4.25
C LEU A 128 -12.09 4.29 -3.10
N ILE A 129 -12.06 3.30 -2.19
CA ILE A 129 -12.95 3.25 -1.02
C ILE A 129 -12.73 4.48 -0.14
N SER A 130 -11.47 4.84 0.13
CA SER A 130 -11.09 5.99 0.94
C SER A 130 -11.67 7.29 0.37
N ARG A 131 -11.48 7.52 -0.94
CA ARG A 131 -11.97 8.74 -1.61
C ARG A 131 -13.49 8.82 -1.67
N VAL A 132 -14.17 7.70 -1.94
CA VAL A 132 -15.63 7.64 -1.96
C VAL A 132 -16.17 7.98 -0.57
N LYS A 133 -15.64 7.37 0.50
CA LYS A 133 -16.05 7.65 1.88
C LYS A 133 -15.73 9.07 2.32
N SER A 134 -14.62 9.64 1.88
CA SER A 134 -14.26 11.04 2.18
C SER A 134 -15.31 12.02 1.63
N LYS A 135 -15.86 11.75 0.45
CA LYS A 135 -16.86 12.60 -0.20
C LYS A 135 -18.30 12.27 0.18
N GLN A 136 -18.57 11.01 0.50
CA GLN A 136 -19.88 10.49 0.88
C GLN A 136 -19.72 9.67 2.17
N PRO A 137 -19.64 10.30 3.36
CA PRO A 137 -19.31 9.60 4.61
C PRO A 137 -20.35 8.55 5.04
N GLU A 138 -21.61 8.70 4.62
CA GLU A 138 -22.71 7.78 4.91
C GLU A 138 -22.83 6.63 3.90
N VAL A 139 -21.95 6.57 2.88
CA VAL A 139 -22.03 5.57 1.82
C VAL A 139 -21.68 4.17 2.34
N SER A 140 -22.52 3.20 2.00
CA SER A 140 -22.20 1.79 2.15
C SER A 140 -21.68 1.25 0.82
N LEU A 141 -20.50 0.64 0.85
CA LEU A 141 -19.89 -0.05 -0.29
C LEU A 141 -19.88 -1.55 -0.01
N SER A 142 -20.55 -2.33 -0.84
CA SER A 142 -20.53 -3.79 -0.78
C SER A 142 -19.69 -4.34 -1.94
N CYS A 143 -18.94 -5.41 -1.67
CA CYS A 143 -18.11 -6.06 -2.67
C CYS A 143 -18.18 -7.57 -2.49
N HIS A 144 -18.30 -8.29 -3.60
CA HIS A 144 -18.10 -9.74 -3.59
C HIS A 144 -16.62 -10.03 -3.51
N VAL A 145 -16.18 -10.56 -2.36
CA VAL A 145 -14.78 -10.91 -2.12
C VAL A 145 -14.37 -12.00 -3.12
N PRO A 146 -13.30 -11.79 -3.92
CA PRO A 146 -12.81 -12.76 -4.89
C PRO A 146 -12.01 -13.87 -4.18
N LEU A 147 -12.68 -14.64 -3.30
CA LEU A 147 -12.07 -15.59 -2.38
C LEU A 147 -11.17 -16.62 -3.10
N ASP A 148 -11.59 -17.11 -4.26
CA ASP A 148 -10.83 -18.09 -5.04
C ASP A 148 -9.45 -17.57 -5.43
N HIS A 149 -9.35 -16.30 -5.83
CA HIS A 149 -8.07 -15.68 -6.19
C HIS A 149 -7.15 -15.50 -4.99
N ILE A 150 -7.73 -15.17 -3.82
CA ILE A 150 -6.99 -15.05 -2.56
C ILE A 150 -6.43 -16.41 -2.15
N LEU A 151 -7.27 -17.45 -2.17
CA LEU A 151 -6.86 -18.81 -1.82
C LEU A 151 -5.79 -19.36 -2.76
N GLN A 152 -5.90 -19.10 -4.07
CA GLN A 152 -4.89 -19.49 -5.04
C GLN A 152 -3.54 -18.80 -4.76
N ARG A 153 -3.54 -17.50 -4.42
CA ARG A 153 -2.31 -16.77 -4.10
C ARG A 153 -1.71 -17.23 -2.78
N LEU A 154 -2.54 -17.54 -1.78
CA LEU A 154 -2.11 -18.14 -0.52
C LEU A 154 -1.44 -19.51 -0.74
N HIS A 155 -2.02 -20.36 -1.60
CA HIS A 155 -1.46 -21.66 -1.93
C HIS A 155 -0.05 -21.53 -2.54
N ILE A 156 0.11 -20.64 -3.53
CA ILE A 156 1.43 -20.36 -4.13
C ILE A 156 2.42 -19.88 -3.07
N TYR A 157 2.00 -18.97 -2.19
CA TYR A 157 2.86 -18.48 -1.12
C TYR A 157 3.29 -19.60 -0.16
N LEU A 158 2.37 -20.49 0.22
CA LEU A 158 2.67 -21.65 1.07
C LEU A 158 3.61 -22.65 0.38
N GLU A 159 3.46 -22.89 -0.92
CA GLU A 159 4.37 -23.74 -1.69
C GLU A 159 5.77 -23.14 -1.75
N VAL A 160 5.90 -21.84 -2.02
CA VAL A 160 7.18 -21.14 -2.02
C VAL A 160 7.80 -21.14 -0.63
N CYS A 161 7.02 -20.88 0.43
CA CYS A 161 7.49 -20.97 1.81
C CYS A 161 7.96 -22.39 2.16
N HIS A 162 7.24 -23.43 1.75
CA HIS A 162 7.70 -24.80 1.88
C HIS A 162 9.04 -25.01 1.18
N ILE A 163 9.23 -24.51 -0.04
CA ILE A 163 10.51 -24.61 -0.76
C ILE A 163 11.64 -23.86 -0.03
N VAL A 164 11.37 -22.66 0.50
CA VAL A 164 12.37 -21.88 1.25
C VAL A 164 12.72 -22.56 2.57
N ILE A 165 11.75 -23.12 3.28
CA ILE A 165 11.98 -23.91 4.49
C ILE A 165 12.78 -25.16 4.14
N PHE A 166 12.42 -25.90 3.09
CA PHE A 166 13.16 -27.09 2.65
C PHE A 166 14.58 -26.76 2.20
N SER A 167 14.79 -25.62 1.53
CA SER A 167 16.12 -25.15 1.13
C SER A 167 16.94 -24.66 2.32
N ALA A 168 16.32 -24.02 3.32
CA ALA A 168 16.98 -23.67 4.58
C ALA A 168 17.32 -24.91 5.38
N GLU A 169 16.46 -25.93 5.41
CA GLU A 169 16.67 -27.20 6.09
C GLU A 169 17.77 -28.03 5.41
N LEU A 170 17.87 -28.00 4.07
CA LEU A 170 19.01 -28.55 3.32
C LEU A 170 20.31 -27.75 3.50
N ARG A 171 20.25 -26.44 3.80
CA ARG A 171 21.44 -25.61 4.09
C ARG A 171 21.87 -25.65 5.56
N LEU A 172 20.98 -26.02 6.49
CA LEU A 172 21.30 -26.18 7.91
C LEU A 172 22.13 -27.45 8.18
N CYS A 173 22.24 -28.37 7.21
CA CYS A 173 23.17 -29.49 7.29
C CYS A 173 24.64 -29.11 7.03
N ASP A 174 24.94 -27.92 6.47
CA ASP A 174 26.31 -27.49 6.14
C ASP A 174 26.52 -25.99 6.42
N PHE A 175 26.62 -25.59 7.70
CA PHE A 175 27.35 -24.42 8.27
C PHE A 175 26.58 -23.73 9.42
N PRO A 176 27.26 -23.26 10.50
CA PRO A 176 26.62 -22.59 11.62
C PRO A 176 26.56 -21.08 11.37
N VAL A 177 25.40 -20.55 10.94
CA VAL A 177 25.16 -19.10 10.94
C VAL A 177 23.81 -18.82 11.59
N LYS A 178 23.84 -18.06 12.69
CA LYS A 178 22.66 -17.54 13.39
C LYS A 178 21.94 -16.54 12.49
N LEU A 179 20.85 -16.95 11.88
CA LEU A 179 19.87 -16.05 11.28
C LEU A 179 19.01 -15.45 12.41
N PHE A 180 19.13 -14.15 12.63
CA PHE A 180 18.13 -13.40 13.39
C PHE A 180 16.89 -13.24 12.50
N PRO A 181 15.70 -13.70 12.92
CA PRO A 181 14.48 -13.47 12.16
C PRO A 181 14.09 -11.98 12.25
N TYR A 182 13.72 -11.44 11.09
CA TYR A 182 13.10 -10.13 10.93
C TYR A 182 11.72 -10.18 11.62
N VAL A 183 11.58 -9.52 12.77
CA VAL A 183 10.30 -9.39 13.48
C VAL A 183 9.57 -8.18 12.90
N ILE A 184 8.51 -8.42 12.13
CA ILE A 184 7.51 -7.39 11.83
C ILE A 184 6.71 -7.21 13.11
N HIS A 185 7.02 -6.17 13.89
CA HIS A 185 6.19 -5.78 15.02
C HIS A 185 4.92 -5.12 14.48
N GLN A 186 3.79 -5.83 14.55
CA GLN A 186 2.47 -5.21 14.45
C GLN A 186 2.28 -4.32 15.69
N SER A 187 1.97 -3.04 15.45
CA SER A 187 1.62 -2.08 16.49
C SER A 187 0.28 -2.48 17.14
N PRO A 188 0.18 -2.64 18.47
CA PRO A 188 -1.08 -2.93 19.13
C PRO A 188 -1.94 -1.67 19.21
N ARG A 189 -3.18 -1.81 18.72
CA ARG A 189 -4.26 -0.83 18.81
C ARG A 189 -4.60 -0.60 20.29
N ASN A 190 -4.70 0.66 20.70
CA ASN A 190 -5.05 1.13 22.05
C ASN A 190 -6.21 0.34 22.70
N GLU A 191 -5.93 -0.35 23.79
CA GLU A 191 -6.88 -0.57 24.87
C GLU A 191 -6.27 -0.05 26.16
N ALA A 192 -6.93 0.93 26.76
CA ALA A 192 -6.58 1.45 28.07
C ALA A 192 -6.80 0.36 29.13
N SER A 193 -5.75 -0.05 29.83
CA SER A 193 -5.86 -0.51 31.22
C SER A 193 -4.52 -0.43 31.94
N ASN A 194 -4.65 -0.08 33.22
CA ASN A 194 -3.64 0.30 34.20
C ASN A 194 -2.47 -0.70 34.40
N GLU A 195 -1.32 -0.10 34.77
CA GLU A 195 -0.31 -0.59 35.73
C GLU A 195 0.08 -2.07 35.72
N CYS A 196 1.31 -2.39 35.29
CA CYS A 196 2.32 -2.96 36.22
C CYS A 196 3.72 -3.11 35.60
N ASN A 197 4.69 -2.63 36.36
CA ASN A 197 6.14 -2.87 36.35
C ASN A 197 6.66 -4.12 35.62
N ALA A 198 7.67 -3.92 34.76
CA ALA A 198 8.75 -4.88 34.57
C ALA A 198 10.04 -4.15 34.13
N ASP A 199 10.60 -3.42 35.09
CA ASP A 199 11.98 -2.99 35.06
C ASP A 199 12.90 -4.17 35.44
N ILE A 200 14.09 -4.24 34.84
CA ILE A 200 15.27 -5.02 35.27
C ILE A 200 15.28 -6.54 34.96
N LEU A 201 15.98 -6.94 33.87
CA LEU A 201 16.90 -8.10 33.86
C LEU A 201 17.65 -8.28 32.52
N TRP A 202 18.57 -7.36 32.18
CA TRP A 202 19.63 -7.65 31.19
C TRP A 202 20.97 -6.99 31.57
N ARG A 203 21.58 -7.46 32.66
CA ARG A 203 23.03 -7.31 32.89
C ARG A 203 23.60 -8.54 33.59
N ARG A 204 24.14 -9.49 32.82
CA ARG A 204 25.39 -10.20 33.12
C ARG A 204 25.69 -11.22 32.02
N ALA A 205 26.40 -10.74 31.00
CA ALA A 205 27.51 -11.50 30.43
C ALA A 205 28.81 -10.84 30.94
N ASP A 206 29.87 -11.62 31.00
CA ASP A 206 31.25 -11.28 31.35
C ASP A 206 31.63 -11.18 32.83
N ARG A 207 32.13 -12.31 33.35
CA ARG A 207 33.58 -12.47 33.55
C ARG A 207 33.92 -13.94 33.81
N GLY A 208 34.90 -14.44 33.07
CA GLY A 208 35.51 -15.75 33.30
C GLY A 208 36.49 -15.77 34.48
N GLU A 209 37.22 -16.88 34.50
CA GLU A 209 38.41 -17.22 35.29
C GLU A 209 38.28 -17.98 36.62
N LYS A 210 38.80 -19.23 36.55
CA LYS A 210 39.82 -19.88 37.40
C LYS A 210 39.43 -20.57 38.73
N SER A 211 39.89 -21.84 38.81
CA SER A 211 40.57 -22.53 39.93
C SER A 211 39.80 -22.65 41.25
N TRP A 212 39.61 -23.81 41.89
CA TRP A 212 40.45 -25.00 42.11
C TRP A 212 39.56 -26.25 42.21
#